data_AF-A0A2S8AEB7-F1
#
_entry.id   AF-A0A2S8AEB7-F1
#
_cell.length_a   1.000
_cell.length_b   1.000
_cell.length_c   1.000
_cell.angle_alpha   90.00
_cell.angle_beta   90.00
_cell.angle_gamma   90.00
#
_symmetry.space_group_name_H-M   'P 1'
#
loop_
_entity.id
_entity.type
_entity.pdbx_description
1 polymer ?
#
loop_
_entity_poly.entity_id
_entity_poly.type
_entity_poly.pdbx_seq_one_letter_code
_entity_poly.pdbx_strand_id
1 'polypeptide(L)'
;MKRIWVWSFLIMVSSIVLIFYYSTDPVHTHSGVPCTFKIVTGYNCSGCGGQRALHLLLHGEFLQALRYNFLIIFFPFFIYLLYVVIKVYILKENNHIPKFMFSNDLGTMVLVIVILFTILRNIPYKPFIYLAPPP
;
A
#
# COMPACT_ATOMS: atom_id res chain seq x y z
N MET A 1 29.61 2.57 -6.37
CA MET A 1 28.97 3.82 -6.85
C MET A 1 27.49 3.64 -7.19
N LYS A 2 27.11 2.76 -8.14
CA LYS A 2 25.70 2.54 -8.54
C LYS A 2 24.73 2.31 -7.36
N ARG A 3 25.13 1.52 -6.36
CA ARG A 3 24.32 1.23 -5.16
C ARG A 3 23.92 2.48 -4.37
N ILE A 4 24.86 3.41 -4.17
CA ILE A 4 24.64 4.63 -3.39
C ILE A 4 23.59 5.49 -4.08
N TRP A 5 23.75 5.72 -5.39
CA TRP A 5 22.81 6.52 -6.18
C TRP A 5 21.38 5.96 -6.19
N VAL A 6 21.21 4.65 -6.32
CA VAL A 6 19.89 4.00 -6.29
C VAL A 6 19.20 4.23 -4.96
N TRP A 7 19.89 3.98 -3.83
CA TRP A 7 19.31 4.18 -2.51
C TRP A 7 19.06 5.66 -2.20
N SER A 8 19.98 6.55 -2.57
CA SER A 8 19.80 8.00 -2.41
C SER A 8 18.57 8.51 -3.17
N PHE A 9 18.37 8.07 -4.41
CA PHE A 9 17.20 8.43 -5.20
C PHE A 9 15.90 7.92 -4.57
N LEU A 10 15.87 6.66 -4.13
CA LEU A 10 14.68 6.07 -3.49
C LEU A 10 14.33 6.75 -2.18
N ILE A 11 15.33 7.06 -1.35
CA ILE A 11 15.13 7.80 -0.10
C ILE A 11 14.59 9.19 -0.41
N MET A 12 15.16 9.91 -1.38
CA MET A 12 14.68 11.23 -1.77
C MET A 12 13.22 11.19 -2.23
N VAL A 13 12.86 10.28 -3.14
CA VAL A 13 11.48 10.14 -3.63
C VAL A 13 10.53 9.73 -2.50
N SER A 14 10.91 8.77 -1.67
CA SER A 14 10.08 8.32 -0.55
C SER A 14 9.86 9.43 0.46
N SER A 15 10.89 10.19 0.82
CA SER A 15 10.78 11.33 1.74
C SER A 15 9.85 12.41 1.19
N ILE A 16 9.93 12.74 -0.11
CA ILE A 16 9.01 13.71 -0.74
C ILE A 16 7.56 13.21 -0.63
N VAL A 17 7.31 11.94 -0.96
CA VAL A 17 5.97 11.34 -0.88
C VAL A 17 5.45 11.33 0.55
N LEU A 18 6.28 10.95 1.52
CA LEU A 18 5.91 10.93 2.93
C LEU A 18 5.63 12.34 3.47
N ILE A 19 6.47 13.33 3.14
CA ILE A 19 6.25 14.73 3.53
C ILE A 19 4.96 15.28 2.93
N PHE A 20 4.68 14.96 1.66
CA PHE A 20 3.43 15.35 1.02
C PHE A 20 2.24 14.77 1.79
N TYR A 21 2.17 13.45 1.99
CA TYR A 21 1.05 12.84 2.71
C TYR A 21 1.01 13.16 4.21
N TYR A 22 2.12 13.55 4.82
CA TYR A 22 2.13 14.05 6.20
C TYR A 22 1.51 15.46 6.28
N SER A 23 1.87 16.35 5.36
CA SER A 23 1.47 17.77 5.41
C SER A 23 0.09 18.05 4.78
N THR A 24 -0.34 17.25 3.82
CA THR A 24 -1.71 17.30 3.29
C THR A 24 -2.60 16.41 4.13
N ASP A 25 -3.77 16.91 4.55
CA ASP A 25 -4.79 16.16 5.27
C ASP A 25 -5.85 15.61 4.30
N PRO A 26 -5.66 14.42 3.71
CA PRO A 26 -6.64 13.80 2.82
C PRO A 26 -7.87 13.25 3.56
N VAL A 27 -7.87 13.28 4.91
CA VAL A 27 -8.96 12.75 5.73
C VAL A 27 -10.09 13.77 5.77
N HIS A 28 -9.77 15.03 6.06
CA HIS A 28 -10.75 16.11 6.19
C HIS A 28 -10.89 16.97 4.93
N THR A 29 -9.87 16.96 4.07
CA THR A 29 -9.94 17.65 2.79
C THR A 29 -10.11 16.64 1.66
N HIS A 30 -10.83 17.01 0.59
CA HIS A 30 -10.82 16.23 -0.66
C HIS A 30 -9.48 16.34 -1.41
N SER A 31 -8.39 16.70 -0.71
CA SER A 31 -7.05 16.68 -1.26
C SER A 31 -6.54 15.23 -1.31
N GLY A 32 -6.00 14.86 -2.46
CA GLY A 32 -5.61 13.49 -2.73
C GLY A 32 -5.86 13.14 -4.20
N VAL A 33 -5.17 12.11 -4.68
CA VAL A 33 -5.40 11.64 -6.05
C VAL A 33 -6.67 10.79 -6.03
N PRO A 34 -7.74 11.19 -6.74
CA PRO A 34 -8.97 10.44 -6.72
C PRO A 34 -8.75 9.05 -7.36
N CYS A 35 -9.43 8.04 -6.81
CA CYS A 35 -9.33 6.69 -7.33
C CYS A 35 -10.13 6.55 -8.62
N THR A 36 -9.44 6.46 -9.77
CA THR A 36 -10.07 6.29 -11.09
C THR A 36 -10.98 5.07 -11.14
N PHE A 37 -10.59 3.96 -10.51
CA PHE A 37 -11.42 2.76 -10.45
C PHE A 37 -12.77 3.02 -9.77
N LYS A 38 -12.77 3.74 -8.65
CA LYS A 38 -13.99 4.12 -7.92
C LYS A 38 -14.85 5.08 -8.72
N ILE A 39 -14.24 6.04 -9.41
CA ILE A 39 -14.95 6.98 -10.29
C ILE A 39 -15.67 6.24 -11.42
N VAL A 40 -14.98 5.30 -12.08
CA VAL A 40 -15.51 4.60 -13.26
C VAL A 40 -16.54 3.53 -12.87
N THR A 41 -16.28 2.76 -11.81
CA THR A 41 -17.09 1.58 -11.48
C THR A 41 -18.07 1.79 -10.32
N GLY A 42 -17.88 2.83 -9.52
CA GLY A 42 -18.58 2.99 -8.25
C GLY A 42 -18.12 2.04 -7.13
N TYR A 43 -17.20 1.10 -7.40
CA TYR A 43 -16.71 0.13 -6.41
C TYR A 43 -15.37 0.52 -5.78
N ASN A 44 -15.16 0.13 -4.53
CA ASN A 44 -13.89 0.31 -3.82
C ASN A 44 -12.91 -0.81 -4.22
N CYS A 45 -11.77 -0.48 -4.85
CA CYS A 45 -10.69 -1.45 -5.07
C CYS A 45 -9.91 -1.71 -3.77
N SER A 46 -9.01 -2.69 -3.74
CA SER A 46 -8.16 -2.98 -2.56
C SER A 46 -7.32 -1.80 -2.07
N GLY A 47 -6.97 -0.86 -2.96
CA GLY A 47 -6.20 0.33 -2.63
C GLY A 47 -7.00 1.53 -2.09
N CYS A 48 -8.34 1.54 -2.24
CA CYS A 48 -9.16 2.68 -1.80
C CYS A 48 -8.98 2.96 -0.30
N GLY A 49 -8.78 4.23 0.05
CA GLY A 49 -8.47 4.67 1.42
C GLY A 49 -6.99 4.61 1.81
N GLY A 50 -6.10 4.09 0.94
CA GLY A 50 -4.68 3.92 1.26
C GLY A 50 -3.93 5.23 1.57
N GLN A 51 -4.25 6.33 0.88
CA GLN A 51 -3.65 7.64 1.16
C GLN A 51 -3.99 8.15 2.56
N ARG A 52 -5.27 8.04 2.95
CA ARG A 52 -5.75 8.39 4.29
C ARG A 52 -5.16 7.48 5.35
N ALA A 53 -5.11 6.17 5.07
CA ALA A 53 -4.47 5.21 5.96
C ALA A 53 -2.99 5.54 6.19
N LEU A 54 -2.25 5.91 5.13
CA LEU A 54 -0.86 6.34 5.25
C LEU A 54 -0.72 7.63 6.06
N HIS A 55 -1.53 8.65 5.79
CA HIS A 55 -1.53 9.90 6.56
C HIS A 55 -1.74 9.62 8.05
N LEU A 56 -2.76 8.85 8.40
CA LEU A 56 -3.08 8.47 9.78
C LEU A 56 -1.95 7.66 10.42
N LEU A 57 -1.35 6.74 9.67
CA LEU A 57 -0.19 5.96 10.14
C LEU A 57 0.99 6.87 10.47
N LEU A 58 1.24 7.91 9.66
CA LEU A 58 2.32 8.89 9.89
C LEU A 58 2.06 9.78 11.11
N HIS A 59 0.79 9.94 11.52
CA HIS A 59 0.40 10.65 12.74
C HIS A 59 0.24 9.73 13.96
N GLY A 60 0.54 8.44 13.83
CA GLY A 60 0.45 7.46 14.92
C GLY A 60 -0.97 6.94 15.19
N GLU A 61 -1.93 7.21 14.32
CA GLU A 61 -3.33 6.81 14.46
C GLU A 61 -3.60 5.42 13.86
N PHE A 62 -2.97 4.38 14.41
CA PHE A 62 -2.96 3.03 13.84
C PHE A 62 -4.36 2.41 13.63
N LEU A 63 -5.25 2.54 14.61
CA LEU A 63 -6.61 1.98 14.51
C LEU A 63 -7.43 2.67 13.42
N GLN A 64 -7.27 3.98 13.27
CA GLN A 64 -7.92 4.73 12.21
C GLN A 64 -7.30 4.40 10.85
N ALA A 65 -5.98 4.20 10.77
CA ALA A 65 -5.32 3.76 9.54
C ALA A 65 -5.89 2.42 9.04
N LEU A 66 -6.06 1.44 9.94
CA LEU A 66 -6.69 0.14 9.62
C LEU A 66 -8.14 0.29 9.19
N ARG A 67 -8.89 1.23 9.79
CA ARG A 67 -10.28 1.56 9.40
C ARG A 67 -10.36 2.05 7.96
N TYR A 68 -9.40 2.86 7.51
CA TYR A 68 -9.37 3.37 6.14
C TYR A 68 -8.91 2.32 5.12
N ASN A 69 -7.89 1.53 5.47
CA ASN A 69 -7.48 0.40 4.64
C ASN A 69 -6.78 -0.68 5.49
N PHE A 70 -7.47 -1.81 5.70
CA PHE A 70 -6.94 -2.92 6.48
C PHE A 70 -5.64 -3.50 5.92
N LEU A 71 -5.45 -3.48 4.58
CA LEU A 71 -4.25 -4.01 3.94
C LEU A 71 -2.98 -3.21 4.26
N ILE A 72 -3.10 -2.04 4.92
CA ILE A 72 -1.94 -1.27 5.40
C ILE A 72 -1.09 -2.07 6.40
N ILE A 73 -1.64 -3.11 7.04
CA ILE A 73 -0.87 -4.01 7.92
C ILE A 73 0.27 -4.73 7.17
N PHE A 74 0.14 -4.92 5.86
CA PHE A 74 1.17 -5.53 5.02
C PHE A 74 2.21 -4.51 4.51
N PHE A 75 2.12 -3.25 4.91
CA PHE A 75 3.06 -2.21 4.48
C PHE A 75 4.54 -2.57 4.76
N PRO A 76 4.93 -3.10 5.94
CA PRO A 76 6.30 -3.55 6.18
C PRO A 76 6.74 -4.67 5.23
N PHE A 77 5.84 -5.59 4.89
CA PHE A 77 6.11 -6.66 3.94
C PHE A 77 6.37 -6.10 2.54
N PHE A 78 5.58 -5.13 2.07
CA PHE A 78 5.79 -4.50 0.77
C PHE A 78 7.10 -3.67 0.72
N ILE A 79 7.49 -3.01 1.81
CA ILE A 79 8.80 -2.34 1.90
C ILE A 79 9.93 -3.37 1.75
N TYR A 80 9.84 -4.50 2.45
CA TYR A 80 10.83 -5.57 2.36
C TYR A 80 10.88 -6.19 0.96
N LEU A 81 9.71 -6.42 0.33
CA LEU A 81 9.62 -6.91 -1.04
C LEU A 81 10.29 -5.93 -2.02
N LEU A 82 10.02 -4.63 -1.90
CA LEU A 82 10.65 -3.60 -2.72
C LEU A 82 12.18 -3.62 -2.55
N TYR A 83 12.66 -3.71 -1.30
CA TYR A 83 14.09 -3.81 -1.01
C TYR A 83 14.74 -5.00 -1.73
N VAL A 84 14.13 -6.19 -1.68
CA VAL A 84 14.65 -7.38 -2.36
C VAL A 84 14.59 -7.21 -3.88
N VAL A 85 13.49 -6.71 -4.45
CA VAL A 85 13.36 -6.47 -5.90
C VAL A 85 14.47 -5.55 -6.40
N ILE A 86 14.77 -4.45 -5.68
CA ILE A 86 15.86 -3.54 -6.04
C ILE A 86 17.20 -4.27 -6.01
N LYS A 87 17.46 -5.04 -4.94
CA LYS A 87 18.71 -5.78 -4.77
C LYS A 87 18.94 -6.77 -5.92
N VAL A 88 17.90 -7.52 -6.29
CA VAL A 88 17.96 -8.56 -7.32
C VAL A 88 18.00 -7.98 -8.73
N TYR A 89 17.06 -7.12 -9.10
CA TYR A 89 16.87 -6.73 -10.50
C TYR A 89 17.63 -5.45 -10.89
N ILE A 90 17.83 -4.52 -9.95
CA ILE A 90 18.49 -3.23 -10.23
C ILE A 90 19.99 -3.30 -9.92
N LEU A 91 20.33 -3.84 -8.74
CA LEU A 91 21.70 -3.97 -8.26
C LEU A 91 22.37 -5.27 -8.72
N LYS A 92 21.61 -6.26 -9.19
CA LYS A 92 22.10 -7.59 -9.62
C LYS A 92 22.84 -8.35 -8.51
N GLU A 93 22.43 -8.12 -7.26
CA GLU A 93 22.97 -8.78 -6.07
C GLU A 93 22.09 -9.98 -5.69
N ASN A 94 22.43 -11.18 -6.17
CA ASN A 94 21.66 -12.40 -5.93
C ASN A 94 21.93 -13.10 -4.59
N ASN A 95 22.66 -12.44 -3.69
CA ASN A 95 23.07 -13.06 -2.43
C ASN A 95 21.90 -13.03 -1.43
N HIS A 96 21.46 -14.21 -1.00
CA HIS A 96 20.47 -14.43 0.07
C HIS A 96 19.04 -13.99 -0.25
N ILE A 97 18.52 -14.40 -1.41
CA ILE A 97 17.11 -14.20 -1.74
C ILE A 97 16.30 -15.37 -1.16
N PRO A 98 15.26 -15.12 -0.34
CA PRO A 98 14.33 -16.15 0.05
C PRO A 98 13.60 -16.67 -1.20
N LYS A 99 13.78 -17.94 -1.57
CA LYS A 99 13.11 -18.55 -2.75
C LYS A 99 11.59 -18.35 -2.74
N PHE A 100 11.00 -18.31 -1.55
CA PHE A 100 9.57 -18.05 -1.34
C PHE A 100 9.10 -16.69 -1.87
N MET A 101 9.97 -15.67 -1.91
CA MET A 101 9.58 -14.32 -2.34
C MET A 101 9.28 -14.23 -3.85
N PHE A 102 9.83 -15.15 -4.64
CA PHE A 102 9.63 -15.22 -6.09
C PHE A 102 8.87 -16.47 -6.52
N SER A 103 8.16 -17.13 -5.59
CA SER A 103 7.34 -18.29 -5.94
C SER A 103 6.02 -17.84 -6.59
N ASN A 104 5.55 -18.64 -7.54
CA ASN A 104 4.20 -18.47 -8.10
C ASN A 104 3.12 -18.56 -7.02
N ASP A 105 3.38 -19.32 -5.95
CA ASP A 105 2.46 -19.48 -4.83
C ASP A 105 2.24 -18.17 -4.07
N LEU A 106 3.30 -17.40 -3.79
CA LEU A 106 3.18 -16.10 -3.14
C LEU A 106 2.41 -15.11 -4.01
N GLY A 107 2.70 -15.07 -5.32
CA GLY A 107 1.98 -14.23 -6.26
C GLY A 107 0.48 -14.59 -6.32
N THR A 108 0.18 -15.88 -6.36
CA THR A 108 -1.20 -16.40 -6.34
C THR A 108 -1.90 -16.06 -5.03
N MET A 109 -1.23 -16.22 -3.89
CA MET A 109 -1.77 -15.85 -2.58
C MET A 109 -2.11 -14.36 -2.52
N VAL A 110 -1.19 -13.48 -2.93
CA VAL A 110 -1.41 -12.02 -2.95
C VAL A 110 -2.59 -11.67 -3.86
N LEU A 111 -2.66 -12.28 -5.04
CA LEU A 111 -3.76 -12.06 -5.98
C LEU A 111 -5.11 -12.47 -5.38
N VAL A 112 -5.19 -13.66 -4.78
CA VAL A 112 -6.39 -14.16 -4.10
C VAL A 112 -6.79 -13.23 -2.96
N ILE A 113 -5.86 -12.78 -2.12
CA ILE A 113 -6.13 -11.84 -1.03
C ILE A 113 -6.68 -10.51 -1.57
N VAL A 114 -6.07 -9.95 -2.62
CA VAL A 114 -6.50 -8.69 -3.23
C VAL A 114 -7.91 -8.80 -3.82
N ILE A 115 -8.21 -9.90 -4.53
CA ILE A 115 -9.53 -10.14 -5.11
C ILE A 115 -10.57 -10.33 -4.00
N LEU A 116 -10.31 -11.22 -3.04
CA LEU A 116 -11.21 -11.48 -1.93
C LEU A 116 -11.48 -10.20 -1.13
N PHE A 117 -10.45 -9.45 -0.76
CA PHE A 117 -10.61 -8.19 -0.03
C PHE A 117 -11.43 -7.16 -0.83
N THR A 118 -11.23 -7.09 -2.15
CA THR A 118 -12.01 -6.22 -3.03
C THR A 118 -13.48 -6.64 -3.06
N ILE A 119 -13.78 -7.93 -3.17
CA ILE A 119 -15.17 -8.42 -3.15
C ILE A 119 -15.80 -8.12 -1.79
N LEU A 120 -15.16 -8.57 -0.71
CA LEU A 120 -15.69 -8.45 0.66
C LEU A 120 -15.95 -6.99 1.02
N ARG A 121 -15.05 -6.05 0.68
CA ARG A 121 -15.22 -4.63 1.05
C ARG A 121 -16.35 -3.88 0.33
N ASN A 122 -16.96 -4.49 -0.68
CA ASN A 122 -18.11 -3.91 -1.39
C ASN A 122 -19.44 -4.55 -0.98
N ILE A 123 -19.45 -5.45 0.01
CA ILE A 123 -20.68 -6.07 0.53
C ILE A 123 -21.35 -5.12 1.54
N PRO A 124 -22.63 -4.72 1.34
CA PRO A 124 -23.32 -3.72 2.17
C PRO A 124 -23.94 -4.30 3.45
N TYR A 125 -23.34 -5.35 4.02
CA TYR A 125 -23.83 -6.02 5.24
C TYR A 125 -22.75 -6.08 6.31
N LYS A 126 -23.14 -6.06 7.59
CA LYS A 126 -22.19 -6.29 8.69
C LYS A 126 -21.64 -7.72 8.62
N PRO A 127 -20.33 -7.94 8.87
CA PRO A 127 -19.32 -6.97 9.29
C PRO A 127 -18.56 -6.29 8.12
N PHE A 128 -18.87 -6.61 6.87
CA PHE A 128 -18.09 -6.19 5.70
C PHE A 128 -18.13 -4.69 5.41
N ILE A 129 -19.16 -3.98 5.87
CA ILE A 129 -19.20 -2.51 5.87
C ILE A 129 -17.98 -1.89 6.56
N TYR A 130 -17.32 -2.64 7.45
CA TYR A 130 -16.13 -2.16 8.12
C TYR A 130 -14.86 -2.24 7.26
N LEU A 131 -14.88 -2.92 6.11
CA LEU A 131 -13.73 -2.98 5.20
C LEU A 131 -13.75 -1.84 4.15
N ALA A 132 -14.90 -1.20 3.96
CA ALA A 132 -15.01 0.00 3.15
C ALA A 132 -14.38 1.20 3.90
N PRO A 133 -13.69 2.12 3.17
CA PRO A 133 -13.17 3.32 3.81
C PRO A 133 -14.36 4.18 4.29
N PRO A 134 -14.25 4.84 5.45
CA PRO A 134 -15.23 5.84 5.87
C PRO A 134 -15.44 6.93 4.80
N PRO A 135 -16.66 7.50 4.72
CA PRO A 135 -16.97 8.59 3.82
C PRO A 135 -16.08 9.82 4.07
#